data_AF-A0A2H0XW70-F1
#
_entry.id   AF-A0A2H0XW70-F1
#
_cell.length_a   1.000
_cell.length_b   1.000
_cell.length_c   1.000
_cell.angle_alpha   90.00
_cell.angle_beta   90.00
_cell.angle_gamma   90.00
#
_symmetry.space_group_name_H-M   'P 1'
#
loop_
_entity.id
_entity.type
_entity.pdbx_description
1 polymer ?
#
loop_
_entity_poly.entity_id
_entity_poly.type
_entity_poly.pdbx_seq_one_letter_code
_entity_poly.pdbx_strand_id
1 'polypeptide(L)'
;MFEHREADRIPITDSPWRTTIERWHREGLSPNQSWVDYCGIDHVERIRVDNSPRFPELVIEETEEYKIYTTKWGATQKEWKHVQSSSEFLDVTITDPEAITMEMQRLIPVLKESGGYIFSSDHSVPPSVSLADFRRIIALAKTLGTY
;
A
#
# COMPACT_ATOMS: atom_id res chain seq x y z
N MET A 1 -10.00 -30.18 2.84
CA MET A 1 -9.02 -30.73 1.88
C MET A 1 -9.59 -30.49 0.50
N PHE A 2 -8.91 -29.76 -0.38
CA PHE A 2 -9.41 -29.50 -1.73
C PHE A 2 -9.32 -30.78 -2.57
N GLU A 3 -10.30 -31.05 -3.41
CA GLU A 3 -10.42 -32.34 -4.13
C GLU A 3 -9.61 -32.41 -5.43
N HIS A 4 -8.81 -31.38 -5.75
CA HIS A 4 -7.92 -31.31 -6.93
C HIS A 4 -8.59 -31.72 -8.26
N ARG A 5 -9.85 -31.28 -8.46
CA ARG A 5 -10.58 -31.47 -9.71
C ARG A 5 -10.28 -30.32 -10.67
N GLU A 6 -10.53 -30.54 -11.96
CA GLU A 6 -10.53 -29.45 -12.95
C GLU A 6 -11.57 -28.39 -12.57
N ALA A 7 -11.23 -27.11 -12.76
CA ALA A 7 -12.11 -26.00 -12.41
C ALA A 7 -13.24 -25.85 -13.45
N ASP A 8 -14.48 -25.72 -12.99
CA ASP A 8 -15.64 -25.59 -13.88
C ASP A 8 -15.71 -24.22 -14.59
N ARG A 9 -15.13 -23.18 -13.98
CA ARG A 9 -15.02 -21.82 -14.54
C ARG A 9 -13.82 -21.07 -13.95
N ILE A 10 -13.47 -19.94 -14.56
CA ILE A 10 -12.49 -18.99 -14.01
C ILE A 10 -13.00 -18.35 -12.70
N PRO A 11 -12.12 -18.00 -11.74
CA PRO A 11 -12.51 -17.16 -10.61
C PRO A 11 -12.81 -15.73 -11.04
N ILE A 12 -13.77 -15.09 -10.37
CA ILE A 12 -14.23 -13.71 -10.63
C ILE A 12 -14.16 -12.94 -9.32
N THR A 13 -13.35 -11.89 -9.30
CA THR A 13 -13.19 -10.99 -8.14
C THR A 13 -12.96 -9.56 -8.63
N ASP A 14 -13.39 -8.59 -7.84
CA ASP A 14 -13.13 -7.17 -8.10
C ASP A 14 -13.10 -6.36 -6.78
N SER A 15 -12.80 -5.07 -6.85
CA SER A 15 -12.79 -4.13 -5.73
C SER A 15 -13.43 -2.81 -6.17
N PRO A 16 -14.77 -2.72 -6.19
CA PRO A 16 -15.47 -1.53 -6.66
C PRO A 16 -15.14 -0.32 -5.77
N TRP A 17 -15.06 0.84 -6.42
CA TRP A 17 -14.93 2.13 -5.75
C TRP A 17 -16.09 2.37 -4.77
N ARG A 18 -15.83 3.08 -3.67
CA ARG A 18 -16.87 3.45 -2.70
C ARG A 18 -18.00 4.23 -3.36
N THR A 19 -17.65 5.18 -4.23
CA THR A 19 -18.61 5.96 -5.01
C THR A 19 -19.45 5.09 -5.96
N THR A 20 -18.89 3.98 -6.44
CA THR A 20 -19.61 2.99 -7.25
C THR A 20 -20.61 2.22 -6.40
N ILE A 21 -20.22 1.77 -5.20
CA ILE A 21 -21.14 1.13 -4.24
C ILE A 21 -22.30 2.07 -3.86
N GLU A 22 -22.00 3.33 -3.57
CA GLU A 22 -23.01 4.35 -3.28
C GLU A 22 -23.99 4.56 -4.45
N ARG A 23 -23.52 4.47 -5.70
CA ARG A 23 -24.35 4.51 -6.90
C ARG A 23 -25.21 3.24 -7.02
N TRP A 24 -24.64 2.06 -6.82
CA TRP A 24 -25.38 0.80 -6.86
C TRP A 24 -26.50 0.71 -5.83
N HIS A 25 -26.34 1.35 -4.66
CA HIS A 25 -27.44 1.45 -3.70
C HIS A 25 -28.64 2.24 -4.25
N ARG A 26 -28.39 3.26 -5.07
CA ARG A 26 -29.45 4.00 -5.78
C ARG A 26 -30.02 3.23 -6.96
N GLU A 27 -29.27 2.27 -7.51
CA GLU A 27 -29.69 1.40 -8.63
C GLU A 27 -30.42 0.13 -8.16
N GLY A 28 -30.47 -0.15 -6.86
CA GLY A 28 -31.27 -1.26 -6.31
C GLY A 28 -30.51 -2.27 -5.45
N LEU A 29 -29.20 -2.11 -5.24
CA LEU A 29 -28.46 -2.92 -4.27
C LEU A 29 -28.84 -2.50 -2.85
N SER A 30 -29.41 -3.41 -2.05
CA SER A 30 -29.78 -3.09 -0.67
C SER A 30 -28.55 -2.70 0.18
N PRO A 31 -28.63 -1.68 1.07
CA PRO A 31 -27.53 -1.27 1.95
C PRO A 31 -26.96 -2.39 2.84
N ASN A 32 -27.76 -3.42 3.14
CA ASN A 32 -27.35 -4.55 3.97
C ASN A 32 -26.99 -5.80 3.14
N GLN A 33 -26.95 -5.68 1.81
CA GLN A 33 -26.64 -6.79 0.92
C GLN A 33 -25.22 -6.67 0.37
N SER A 34 -24.48 -7.76 0.43
CA SER A 34 -23.18 -7.86 -0.22
C SER A 34 -23.35 -7.79 -1.74
N TRP A 35 -22.57 -6.92 -2.40
CA TRP A 35 -22.51 -6.91 -3.87
C TRP A 35 -21.91 -8.21 -4.42
N VAL A 36 -21.04 -8.89 -3.65
CA VAL A 36 -20.45 -10.19 -4.00
C VAL A 36 -21.56 -11.22 -4.16
N ASP A 37 -22.45 -11.29 -3.16
CA ASP A 37 -23.60 -12.20 -3.17
C ASP A 37 -24.61 -11.81 -4.24
N TYR A 38 -24.91 -10.51 -4.36
CA TYR A 38 -25.86 -9.98 -5.34
C TYR A 38 -25.43 -10.29 -6.78
N CYS A 39 -24.15 -10.14 -7.09
CA CYS A 39 -23.60 -10.40 -8.42
C CYS A 39 -23.19 -11.87 -8.63
N GLY A 40 -23.18 -12.70 -7.58
CA GLY A 40 -22.77 -14.10 -7.64
C GLY A 40 -21.30 -14.31 -8.00
N ILE A 41 -20.41 -13.40 -7.57
CA ILE A 41 -18.96 -13.53 -7.79
C ILE A 41 -18.28 -14.28 -6.63
N ASP A 42 -17.00 -14.63 -6.76
CA ASP A 42 -16.32 -15.43 -5.74
C ASP A 42 -16.01 -14.63 -4.47
N HIS A 43 -16.17 -15.28 -3.31
CA HIS A 43 -15.70 -14.74 -2.04
C HIS A 43 -14.18 -14.86 -1.97
N VAL A 44 -13.50 -13.73 -2.17
CA VAL A 44 -12.05 -13.61 -2.01
C VAL A 44 -11.75 -12.74 -0.81
N GLU A 45 -11.24 -13.36 0.24
CA GLU A 45 -10.78 -12.67 1.44
C GLU A 45 -9.28 -12.37 1.36
N ARG A 46 -8.89 -11.17 1.80
CA ARG A 46 -7.49 -10.74 1.79
C ARG A 46 -6.98 -10.63 3.22
N ILE A 47 -6.10 -11.53 3.61
CA ILE A 47 -5.32 -11.40 4.84
C ILE A 47 -4.17 -10.43 4.56
N ARG A 48 -4.08 -9.37 5.35
CA ARG A 48 -2.99 -8.41 5.30
C ARG A 48 -2.29 -8.32 6.66
N VAL A 49 -1.00 -8.05 6.61
CA VAL A 49 -0.19 -7.68 7.77
C VAL A 49 0.35 -6.28 7.54
N ASP A 50 0.52 -5.51 8.62
CA ASP A 50 1.16 -4.20 8.54
C ASP A 50 2.68 -4.40 8.35
N ASN A 51 3.11 -4.21 7.09
CA ASN A 51 4.50 -4.26 6.68
C ASN A 51 5.11 -2.87 6.46
N SER A 52 4.45 -1.81 6.93
CA SER A 52 4.96 -0.46 6.79
C SER A 52 6.17 -0.22 7.72
N PRO A 53 6.98 0.83 7.44
CA PRO A 53 7.97 1.34 8.37
C PRO A 53 7.40 1.80 9.73
N ARG A 54 6.07 1.96 9.86
CA ARG A 54 5.38 2.41 11.08
C ARG A 54 5.76 3.82 11.54
N PHE A 55 5.90 4.74 10.59
CA PHE A 55 5.99 6.17 10.93
C PHE A 55 4.72 6.64 11.65
N PRO A 56 4.80 7.67 12.51
CA PRO A 56 3.63 8.21 13.19
C PRO A 56 2.65 8.84 12.20
N GLU A 57 1.38 8.50 12.37
CA GLU A 57 0.28 9.11 11.62
C GLU A 57 -0.23 10.34 12.36
N LEU A 58 -0.39 11.44 11.63
CA LEU A 58 -0.88 12.70 12.16
C LEU A 58 -1.81 13.35 11.15
N VAL A 59 -2.99 13.77 11.61
CA VAL A 59 -3.87 14.66 10.84
C VAL A 59 -3.33 16.08 10.96
N ILE A 60 -2.92 16.66 9.85
CA ILE A 60 -2.39 18.02 9.77
C ILE A 60 -3.56 19.00 9.59
N GLU A 61 -4.49 18.67 8.70
CA GLU A 61 -5.66 19.49 8.39
C GLU A 61 -6.83 18.59 8.00
N GLU A 62 -8.03 18.96 8.43
CA GLU A 62 -9.26 18.27 8.02
C GLU A 62 -10.39 19.29 7.80
N THR A 63 -11.01 19.23 6.63
CA THR A 63 -12.17 20.04 6.22
C THR A 63 -13.33 19.12 5.83
N GLU A 64 -14.48 19.69 5.45
CA GLU A 64 -15.58 18.90 4.87
C GLU A 64 -15.22 18.30 3.50
N GLU A 65 -14.30 18.93 2.76
CA GLU A 65 -13.95 18.49 1.40
C GLU A 65 -12.77 17.52 1.37
N TYR A 66 -11.78 17.70 2.24
CA TYR A 66 -10.53 16.94 2.21
C TYR A 66 -9.88 16.74 3.57
N LYS A 67 -8.88 15.86 3.61
CA LYS A 67 -8.00 15.62 4.74
C LYS A 67 -6.55 15.60 4.29
N ILE A 68 -5.66 16.26 5.04
CA ILE A 68 -4.20 16.20 4.88
C ILE A 68 -3.61 15.51 6.09
N TYR A 69 -2.82 14.45 5.86
CA TYR A 69 -2.27 13.65 6.95
C TYR A 69 -0.96 12.96 6.55
N THR A 70 -0.14 12.61 7.56
CA THR A 70 1.01 11.71 7.41
C THR A 70 0.57 10.26 7.54
N THR A 71 1.16 9.39 6.73
CA THR A 71 0.90 7.95 6.70
C THR A 71 1.99 7.15 7.41
N LYS A 72 1.71 5.89 7.75
CA LYS A 72 2.73 4.96 8.29
C LYS A 72 3.91 4.67 7.34
N TRP A 73 3.75 4.98 6.07
CA TRP A 73 4.78 4.88 5.03
C TRP A 73 5.66 6.13 4.94
N GLY A 74 5.40 7.15 5.75
CA GLY A 74 6.16 8.40 5.74
C GLY A 74 5.78 9.34 4.61
N ALA A 75 4.62 9.16 3.97
CA ALA A 75 4.10 10.11 2.99
C ALA A 75 3.12 11.09 3.66
N THR A 76 3.18 12.36 3.31
CA THR A 76 2.14 13.36 3.56
C THR A 76 1.26 13.44 2.33
N GLN A 77 -0.04 13.21 2.49
CA GLN A 77 -0.97 13.19 1.36
C GLN A 77 -2.27 13.93 1.64
N LYS A 78 -2.88 14.45 0.57
CA LYS A 78 -4.23 15.01 0.57
C LYS A 78 -5.20 14.01 -0.03
N GLU A 79 -6.29 13.78 0.68
CA GLU A 79 -7.37 12.87 0.28
C GLU A 79 -8.70 13.64 0.23
N TRP A 80 -9.41 13.56 -0.89
CA TRP A 80 -10.72 14.18 -1.08
C TRP A 80 -11.82 13.24 -0.56
N LYS A 81 -12.72 13.75 0.29
CA LYS A 81 -13.74 12.94 0.97
C LYS A 81 -14.86 12.47 0.04
N HIS A 82 -15.17 13.27 -0.99
CA HIS A 82 -16.31 13.04 -1.90
C HIS A 82 -15.92 12.80 -3.36
N VAL A 83 -14.62 12.76 -3.64
CA VAL A 83 -14.09 12.45 -4.97
C VAL A 83 -13.07 11.34 -4.81
N GLN A 84 -13.33 10.20 -5.43
CA GLN A 84 -12.38 9.11 -5.41
C GLN A 84 -11.37 9.30 -6.54
N SER A 85 -10.21 9.85 -6.19
CA SER A 85 -9.02 9.95 -7.05
C SER A 85 -7.82 9.32 -6.33
N SER A 86 -6.70 9.15 -7.05
CA SER A 86 -5.42 8.95 -6.38
C SER A 86 -5.16 10.10 -5.41
N SER A 87 -4.70 9.77 -4.20
CA SER A 87 -4.26 10.77 -3.22
C SER A 87 -3.17 11.66 -3.83
N GLU A 88 -3.23 12.95 -3.53
CA GLU A 88 -2.20 13.89 -3.93
C GLU A 88 -1.05 13.78 -2.93
N PHE A 89 0.13 13.34 -3.39
CA PHE A 89 1.33 13.28 -2.58
C PHE A 89 1.92 14.67 -2.44
N LEU A 90 1.95 15.18 -1.20
CA LEU A 90 2.43 16.53 -0.91
C LEU A 90 3.89 16.54 -0.48
N ASP A 91 4.31 15.53 0.30
CA ASP A 91 5.67 15.44 0.85
C ASP A 91 6.01 14.01 1.29
N VAL A 92 7.29 13.73 1.52
CA VAL A 92 7.77 12.46 2.10
C VAL A 92 8.78 12.72 3.22
N THR A 93 8.69 11.92 4.28
CA THR A 93 9.47 12.08 5.52
C THR A 93 10.97 11.84 5.30
N ILE A 94 11.33 10.96 4.36
CA ILE A 94 12.72 10.56 4.10
C ILE A 94 13.10 11.02 2.69
N THR A 95 13.93 12.05 2.59
CA THR A 95 14.40 12.62 1.31
C THR A 95 15.91 12.67 1.15
N ASP A 96 16.68 12.65 2.24
CA ASP A 96 18.13 12.75 2.20
C ASP A 96 18.85 11.40 2.40
N PRO A 97 20.08 11.23 1.87
CA PRO A 97 20.82 9.98 1.95
C PRO A 97 21.12 9.49 3.38
N GLU A 98 21.27 10.40 4.34
CA GLU A 98 21.56 10.07 5.73
C GLU A 98 20.31 9.49 6.42
N ALA A 99 19.14 10.11 6.23
CA ALA A 99 17.88 9.59 6.71
C ALA A 99 17.54 8.21 6.10
N ILE A 100 17.79 8.03 4.80
CA ILE A 100 17.66 6.71 4.14
C ILE A 100 18.58 5.68 4.81
N THR A 101 19.84 6.06 5.08
CA THR A 101 20.82 5.18 5.73
C THR A 101 20.34 4.74 7.12
N MET A 102 19.86 5.69 7.94
CA MET A 102 19.35 5.41 9.28
C MET A 102 18.15 4.45 9.24
N GLU A 103 17.23 4.65 8.30
CA GLU A 103 16.04 3.83 8.20
C GLU A 103 16.36 2.41 7.71
N MET A 104 17.29 2.28 6.76
CA MET A 104 17.81 0.98 6.34
C MET A 104 18.47 0.23 7.50
N GLN A 105 19.28 0.92 8.32
CA GLN A 105 19.91 0.34 9.51
C GLN A 105 18.90 -0.11 10.57
N ARG A 106 17.76 0.59 10.69
CA ARG A 106 16.68 0.24 11.61
C ARG A 106 15.88 -0.97 11.13
N LEU A 107 15.55 -1.03 9.85
CA LEU A 107 14.61 -2.01 9.31
C LEU A 107 15.26 -3.30 8.84
N ILE A 108 16.34 -3.22 8.05
CA ILE A 108 16.89 -4.40 7.35
C ILE A 108 17.30 -5.53 8.31
N PRO A 109 17.94 -5.28 9.47
CA PRO A 109 18.30 -6.35 10.41
C PRO A 109 17.09 -7.14 10.93
N VAL A 110 15.96 -6.45 11.16
CA VAL A 110 14.71 -7.07 11.62
C VAL A 110 14.02 -7.80 10.47
N LEU A 111 13.95 -7.18 9.30
CA LEU A 111 13.24 -7.75 8.13
C LEU A 111 13.92 -9.00 7.57
N LYS A 112 15.25 -9.06 7.63
CA LYS A 112 16.02 -10.23 7.15
C LYS A 112 16.05 -11.37 8.17
N GLU A 113 15.52 -11.20 9.37
CA GLU A 113 15.58 -12.24 10.40
C GLU A 113 14.97 -13.54 9.86
N SER A 114 15.66 -14.67 10.06
CA SER A 114 15.28 -16.00 9.54
C SER A 114 15.29 -16.18 8.01
N GLY A 115 15.80 -15.22 7.23
CA GLY A 115 15.94 -15.36 5.78
C GLY A 115 14.74 -14.84 4.97
N GLY A 116 14.81 -14.98 3.64
CA GLY A 116 13.67 -14.73 2.75
C GLY A 116 13.35 -13.26 2.45
N TYR A 117 14.13 -12.30 2.95
CA TYR A 117 13.92 -10.88 2.65
C TYR A 117 14.49 -10.49 1.28
N ILE A 118 13.65 -9.88 0.44
CA ILE A 118 14.03 -9.34 -0.87
C ILE A 118 13.94 -7.81 -0.80
N PHE A 119 15.09 -7.15 -0.90
CA PHE A 119 15.16 -5.69 -0.98
C PHE A 119 14.82 -5.21 -2.40
N SER A 120 13.75 -4.44 -2.55
CA SER A 120 13.26 -3.87 -3.80
C SER A 120 12.53 -2.56 -3.53
N SER A 121 12.40 -1.71 -4.55
CA SER A 121 11.38 -0.66 -4.55
C SER A 121 9.99 -1.28 -4.69
N ASP A 122 9.00 -0.67 -4.04
CA ASP A 122 7.58 -1.00 -4.14
C ASP A 122 6.96 -0.50 -5.46
N HIS A 123 7.59 0.50 -6.07
CA HIS A 123 7.28 1.06 -7.38
C HIS A 123 8.55 1.19 -8.24
N SER A 124 8.56 2.13 -9.19
CA SER A 124 9.70 2.45 -10.04
C SER A 124 10.61 3.50 -9.38
N VAL A 125 11.92 3.37 -9.59
CA VAL A 125 12.89 4.40 -9.20
C VAL A 125 12.69 5.65 -10.08
N PRO A 126 12.40 6.83 -9.51
CA PRO A 126 12.10 8.02 -10.29
C PRO A 126 13.37 8.65 -10.90
N PRO A 127 13.24 9.48 -11.96
CA PRO A 127 14.39 10.11 -12.62
C PRO A 127 15.16 11.11 -11.74
N SER A 128 14.59 11.51 -10.60
CA SER A 128 15.24 12.36 -9.61
C SER A 128 16.32 11.63 -8.78
N VAL A 129 16.35 10.30 -8.79
CA VAL A 129 17.36 9.52 -8.07
C VAL A 129 18.62 9.38 -8.92
N SER A 130 19.75 9.86 -8.41
CA SER A 130 21.03 9.76 -9.11
C SER A 130 21.56 8.31 -9.10
N LEU A 131 22.35 7.96 -10.12
CA LEU A 131 23.06 6.66 -10.15
C LEU A 131 24.00 6.49 -8.94
N ALA A 132 24.59 7.57 -8.45
CA ALA A 132 25.50 7.55 -7.31
C ALA A 132 24.75 7.19 -6.02
N ASP A 133 23.60 7.81 -5.78
CA ASP A 133 22.76 7.52 -4.60
C ASP A 133 22.20 6.11 -4.66
N PHE A 134 21.72 5.69 -5.84
CA PHE A 134 21.24 4.33 -6.02
C PHE A 134 22.35 3.31 -5.73
N ARG A 135 23.57 3.53 -6.22
CA ARG A 135 24.72 2.67 -5.91
C ARG A 135 25.05 2.65 -4.42
N ARG A 136 24.95 3.79 -3.71
CA ARG A 136 25.15 3.87 -2.25
C ARG A 136 24.11 3.03 -1.50
N ILE A 137 22.83 3.14 -1.88
CA ILE A 137 21.73 2.35 -1.31
C ILE A 137 21.97 0.85 -1.51
N ILE A 138 22.30 0.42 -2.74
CA ILE A 138 22.56 -1.00 -3.03
C ILE A 138 23.77 -1.53 -2.24
N ALA A 139 24.84 -0.74 -2.10
CA ALA A 139 26.00 -1.14 -1.30
C ALA A 139 25.61 -1.33 0.17
N LEU A 140 24.83 -0.40 0.74
CA LEU A 140 24.36 -0.50 2.11
C LEU A 140 23.42 -1.70 2.32
N ALA A 141 22.49 -1.94 1.39
CA ALA A 141 21.59 -3.09 1.44
C ALA A 141 22.36 -4.42 1.45
N LYS A 142 23.45 -4.54 0.67
CA LYS A 142 24.32 -5.72 0.69
C LYS A 142 25.02 -5.90 2.03
N THR A 143 25.52 -4.81 2.61
CA THR A 143 26.17 -4.86 3.93
C THR A 143 25.17 -5.27 5.02
N LEU A 144 24.03 -4.60 5.11
CA LEU A 144 23.02 -4.86 6.14
C LEU A 144 22.29 -6.19 5.94
N GLY A 145 22.16 -6.64 4.69
CA GLY A 145 21.48 -7.88 4.31
C GLY A 145 22.33 -9.16 4.44
N THR A 146 23.58 -9.06 4.90
CA THR A 146 24.44 -10.25 5.11
C THR A 146 23.92 -11.07 6.29
N TYR A 147 23.83 -12.39 6.14
CA TYR A 147 23.39 -13.33 7.17
C TYR A 147 24.53 -13.77 8.09
#